data_AF-G7EUN9-F1
#
_entry.id   AF-G7EUN9-F1
#
_cell.length_a   1.000
_cell.length_b   1.000
_cell.length_c   1.000
_cell.angle_alpha   90.00
_cell.angle_beta   90.00
_cell.angle_gamma   90.00
#
_symmetry.space_group_name_H-M   'P 1'
#
loop_
_entity.id
_entity.type
_entity.pdbx_description
1 polymer ?
#
loop_
_entity_poly.entity_id
_entity_poly.type
_entity_poly.pdbx_seq_one_letter_code
_entity_poly.pdbx_strand_id
1 'polypeptide(L)'
;MLLNNEDLLNNVKRQAKRLSKKLSIPLGQSQEMLSYVVYGCDSYGQLISLLKSDSFENKNLILAALHPKAEDFLLKFLNTDMNNILSRFNERVEKIKINENSVVEIFGIEPTDFKSKIK
;
A
#
# COMPACT_ATOMS: atom_id res chain seq x y z
N MET A 1 16.70 -9.63 6.00
CA MET A 1 16.53 -8.30 6.61
C MET A 1 15.43 -8.41 7.66
N LEU A 2 15.74 -8.26 8.96
CA LEU A 2 14.70 -8.17 9.99
C LEU A 2 14.07 -6.78 9.84
N LEU A 3 12.92 -6.72 9.19
CA LEU A 3 12.16 -5.47 9.07
C LEU A 3 11.70 -5.09 10.48
N ASN A 4 12.11 -3.92 10.95
CA ASN A 4 11.64 -3.38 12.23
C ASN A 4 10.15 -3.04 12.08
N ASN A 5 9.31 -3.59 12.96
CA ASN A 5 7.87 -3.31 12.97
C ASN A 5 7.58 -1.81 13.04
N GLU A 6 8.41 -1.03 13.74
CA GLU A 6 8.26 0.42 13.79
C GLU A 6 8.45 1.09 12.43
N ASP A 7 9.43 0.64 11.64
CA ASP A 7 9.68 1.16 10.30
C ASP A 7 8.55 0.81 9.34
N LEU A 8 8.02 -0.42 9.41
CA LEU A 8 6.85 -0.84 8.64
C LEU A 8 5.63 0.04 8.96
N LEU A 9 5.35 0.22 10.25
CA LEU A 9 4.24 1.06 10.72
C LEU A 9 4.41 2.53 10.28
N ASN A 10 5.63 3.05 10.36
CA ASN A 10 5.93 4.40 9.90
C ASN A 10 5.76 4.55 8.39
N ASN A 11 6.11 3.55 7.62
CA ASN A 11 5.91 3.56 6.18
C ASN A 11 4.42 3.50 5.80
N VAL A 12 3.63 2.63 6.46
CA VAL A 12 2.16 2.57 6.29
C VAL A 12 1.51 3.92 6.60
N LYS A 13 1.94 4.60 7.68
CA LYS A 13 1.44 5.96 7.99
C LYS A 13 1.77 6.96 6.88
N ARG A 14 2.95 6.87 6.25
CA ARG A 14 3.32 7.73 5.11
C ARG A 14 2.47 7.42 3.88
N GLN A 15 2.24 6.14 3.60
CA GLN A 15 1.36 5.70 2.52
C GLN A 15 -0.07 6.25 2.70
N ALA A 16 -0.63 6.13 3.91
CA ALA A 16 -1.96 6.68 4.22
C ALA A 16 -2.00 8.20 4.05
N LYS A 17 -0.94 8.92 4.45
CA LYS A 17 -0.85 10.38 4.23
C LYS A 17 -0.82 10.74 2.75
N ARG A 18 -0.11 9.98 1.91
CA ARG A 18 -0.08 10.20 0.45
C ARG A 18 -1.45 9.92 -0.17
N LEU A 19 -2.09 8.82 0.22
CA LEU A 19 -3.43 8.47 -0.25
C LEU A 19 -4.46 9.54 0.16
N SER A 20 -4.44 9.99 1.41
CA SER A 20 -5.30 11.07 1.92
C SER A 20 -5.19 12.34 1.07
N LYS A 21 -3.96 12.77 0.76
CA LYS A 21 -3.72 13.93 -0.11
C LYS A 21 -4.22 13.68 -1.54
N LYS A 22 -3.94 12.51 -2.08
CA LYS A 22 -4.28 12.18 -3.48
C LYS A 22 -5.79 12.10 -3.70
N LEU A 23 -6.53 11.57 -2.74
CA LEU A 23 -8.00 11.47 -2.80
C LEU A 23 -8.71 12.68 -2.19
N SER A 24 -7.98 13.60 -1.56
CA SER A 24 -8.54 14.71 -0.79
C SER A 24 -9.56 14.26 0.27
N ILE A 25 -9.24 13.19 1.00
CA ILE A 25 -10.06 12.62 2.09
C ILE A 25 -9.38 12.76 3.45
N PRO A 26 -10.13 12.79 4.58
CA PRO A 26 -9.56 12.78 5.91
C PRO A 26 -8.60 11.62 6.15
N LEU A 27 -7.55 11.86 6.95
CA LEU A 27 -6.50 10.84 7.20
C LEU A 27 -7.08 9.54 7.77
N GLY A 28 -8.03 9.60 8.69
CA GLY A 28 -8.68 8.41 9.25
C GLY A 28 -9.39 7.58 8.18
N GLN A 29 -10.15 8.22 7.29
CA GLN A 29 -10.78 7.54 6.16
C GLN A 29 -9.74 6.92 5.21
N SER A 30 -8.62 7.63 4.99
CA SER A 30 -7.54 7.10 4.17
C SER A 30 -6.81 5.93 4.83
N GLN A 31 -6.73 5.87 6.15
CA GLN A 31 -6.14 4.75 6.88
C GLN A 31 -7.01 3.50 6.73
N GLU A 32 -8.32 3.63 6.91
CA GLU A 32 -9.26 2.52 6.66
C GLU A 32 -9.23 2.07 5.20
N MET A 33 -9.25 3.02 4.26
CA MET A 33 -9.19 2.72 2.84
C MET A 33 -7.90 2.01 2.45
N LEU A 34 -6.73 2.51 2.89
CA LEU A 34 -5.43 1.88 2.61
C LEU A 34 -5.39 0.44 3.10
N SER A 35 -5.91 0.20 4.30
CA SER A 35 -5.93 -1.12 4.94
C SER A 35 -6.69 -2.12 4.09
N TYR A 36 -7.83 -1.71 3.54
CA TYR A 36 -8.60 -2.55 2.66
C TYR A 36 -7.97 -2.70 1.27
N VAL A 37 -7.69 -1.61 0.57
CA VAL A 37 -7.34 -1.66 -0.86
C VAL A 37 -5.95 -2.23 -1.11
N VAL A 38 -4.96 -1.89 -0.28
CA VAL A 38 -3.58 -2.40 -0.44
C VAL A 38 -3.40 -3.69 0.33
N TYR A 39 -3.81 -3.70 1.60
CA TYR A 39 -3.47 -4.80 2.51
C TYR A 39 -4.56 -5.87 2.61
N GLY A 40 -5.76 -5.67 2.07
CA GLY A 40 -6.85 -6.63 2.20
C GLY A 40 -7.31 -6.83 3.66
N CYS A 41 -7.08 -5.84 4.53
CA CYS A 41 -7.53 -5.84 5.91
C CYS A 41 -8.89 -5.15 6.04
N ASP A 42 -9.71 -5.62 6.97
CA ASP A 42 -11.03 -5.09 7.28
C ASP A 42 -10.99 -3.72 7.94
N SER A 43 -9.88 -3.42 8.66
CA SER A 43 -9.68 -2.13 9.32
C SER A 43 -8.22 -1.75 9.48
N TYR A 44 -7.97 -0.47 9.76
CA TYR A 44 -6.64 -0.01 10.15
C TYR A 44 -6.14 -0.66 11.43
N GLY A 45 -7.03 -0.90 12.41
CA GLY A 45 -6.68 -1.62 13.63
C GLY A 45 -6.14 -3.03 13.35
N GLN A 46 -6.79 -3.76 12.45
CA GLN A 46 -6.35 -5.11 12.05
C GLN A 46 -5.00 -5.06 11.34
N LEU A 47 -4.80 -4.13 10.41
CA LEU A 47 -3.50 -3.94 9.73
C LEU A 47 -2.36 -3.73 10.73
N ILE A 48 -2.56 -2.84 11.70
CA ILE A 48 -1.55 -2.56 12.73
C ILE A 48 -1.28 -3.79 13.61
N SER A 49 -2.31 -4.56 13.93
CA SER A 49 -2.15 -5.80 14.70
C SER A 49 -1.36 -6.86 13.93
N LEU A 50 -1.66 -7.02 12.64
CA LEU A 50 -1.00 -8.00 11.78
C LEU A 50 0.48 -7.65 11.54
N LEU A 51 0.79 -6.38 11.32
CA LEU A 51 2.19 -5.91 11.16
C LEU A 51 3.04 -6.08 12.43
N LYS A 52 2.42 -6.24 13.59
CA LYS A 52 3.09 -6.52 14.86
C LYS A 52 3.16 -8.01 15.18
N SER A 53 2.43 -8.83 14.42
CA SER A 53 2.36 -10.27 14.62
C SER A 53 3.44 -10.99 13.83
N ASP A 54 3.81 -12.19 14.27
CA ASP A 54 4.70 -13.08 13.51
C ASP A 54 3.93 -13.90 12.43
N SER A 55 2.67 -13.55 12.14
CA SER A 55 1.84 -14.23 11.15
C SER A 55 1.98 -13.58 9.77
N PHE A 56 2.32 -14.39 8.78
CA PHE A 56 2.43 -14.01 7.38
C PHE A 56 1.31 -14.59 6.50
N GLU A 57 0.15 -14.92 7.09
CA GLU A 57 -1.01 -15.41 6.32
C GLU A 57 -1.42 -14.41 5.23
N ASN A 58 -1.37 -13.13 5.56
CA ASN A 58 -1.65 -12.05 4.62
C ASN A 58 -0.35 -11.62 3.89
N LYS A 59 -0.17 -12.14 2.68
CA LYS A 59 0.99 -11.85 1.83
C LYS A 59 1.13 -10.36 1.49
N ASN A 60 0.03 -9.59 1.47
CA ASN A 60 0.07 -8.18 1.10
C ASN A 60 0.77 -7.31 2.16
N LEU A 61 0.95 -7.81 3.39
CA LEU A 61 1.71 -7.11 4.43
C LEU A 61 3.15 -6.81 4.02
N ILE A 62 3.71 -7.58 3.09
CA ILE A 62 5.05 -7.34 2.54
C ILE A 62 5.18 -5.95 1.89
N LEU A 63 4.08 -5.40 1.37
CA LEU A 63 4.02 -4.05 0.80
C LEU A 63 4.20 -2.93 1.83
N ALA A 64 4.13 -3.24 3.13
CA ALA A 64 4.49 -2.29 4.18
C ALA A 64 5.98 -1.94 4.15
N ALA A 65 6.82 -2.82 3.60
CA ALA A 65 8.24 -2.56 3.36
C ALA A 65 8.49 -1.80 2.05
N LEU A 66 7.48 -1.58 1.20
CA LEU A 66 7.67 -0.94 -0.09
C LEU A 66 7.83 0.58 0.05
N HIS A 67 8.99 1.08 -0.36
CA HIS A 67 9.36 2.49 -0.39
C HIS A 67 10.34 2.75 -1.55
N PRO A 68 10.71 4.01 -1.88
CA PRO A 68 11.50 4.31 -3.08
C PRO A 68 12.89 3.66 -3.18
N LYS A 69 13.43 3.22 -2.05
CA LYS A 69 14.73 2.57 -1.92
C LYS A 69 14.61 1.07 -1.60
N ALA A 70 13.40 0.52 -1.67
CA ALA A 70 13.15 -0.88 -1.39
C ALA A 70 13.72 -1.76 -2.52
N GLU A 71 13.93 -3.04 -2.21
CA GLU A 71 14.41 -4.02 -3.18
C GLU A 71 13.42 -4.22 -4.33
N ASP A 72 13.95 -4.47 -5.54
CA ASP A 72 13.14 -4.55 -6.76
C ASP A 72 12.09 -5.68 -6.72
N PHE A 73 12.31 -6.73 -5.92
CA PHE A 73 11.34 -7.80 -5.76
C PHE A 73 10.00 -7.28 -5.18
N LEU A 74 10.02 -6.24 -4.34
CA LEU A 74 8.80 -5.64 -3.77
C LEU A 74 8.01 -4.86 -4.83
N LEU A 75 8.71 -4.25 -5.79
CA LEU A 75 8.08 -3.59 -6.94
C LEU A 75 7.40 -4.62 -7.84
N LYS A 76 8.08 -5.76 -8.08
CA LYS A 76 7.52 -6.89 -8.84
C LYS A 76 6.32 -7.53 -8.13
N PHE A 77 6.37 -7.61 -6.80
CA PHE A 77 5.23 -8.04 -5.99
C PHE A 77 4.04 -7.07 -6.16
N LEU A 78 4.26 -5.76 -6.03
CA LEU A 78 3.21 -4.76 -6.26
C LEU A 78 2.60 -4.89 -7.66
N ASN A 79 3.44 -5.08 -8.69
CA ASN A 79 2.97 -5.26 -10.06
C ASN A 79 2.08 -6.50 -10.21
N THR A 80 2.42 -7.58 -9.53
CA THR A 80 1.66 -8.84 -9.55
C THR A 80 0.29 -8.68 -8.89
N ASP A 81 0.20 -7.91 -7.80
CA ASP A 81 -1.06 -7.67 -7.08
C ASP A 81 -1.85 -6.44 -7.59
N MET A 82 -1.32 -5.71 -8.59
CA MET A 82 -1.87 -4.43 -9.05
C MET A 82 -3.35 -4.49 -9.41
N ASN A 83 -3.76 -5.53 -10.15
CA ASN A 83 -5.16 -5.70 -10.57
C ASN A 83 -6.10 -5.92 -9.37
N ASN A 84 -5.65 -6.65 -8.35
CA ASN A 84 -6.43 -6.87 -7.14
C ASN A 84 -6.61 -5.57 -6.36
N ILE A 85 -5.53 -4.78 -6.22
CA ILE A 85 -5.59 -3.46 -5.57
C ILE A 85 -6.55 -2.54 -6.32
N LEU A 86 -6.48 -2.49 -7.65
CA LEU A 86 -7.39 -1.70 -8.47
C LEU A 86 -8.86 -2.16 -8.35
N SER A 87 -9.12 -3.48 -8.29
CA SER A 87 -10.46 -4.02 -8.05
C SER A 87 -11.02 -3.52 -6.71
N ARG A 88 -10.25 -3.63 -5.63
CA ARG A 88 -10.67 -3.17 -4.29
C ARG A 88 -10.89 -1.65 -4.24
N PHE A 89 -10.12 -0.87 -5.00
CA PHE A 89 -10.38 0.55 -5.17
C PHE A 89 -11.74 0.80 -5.83
N ASN A 90 -12.06 0.09 -6.92
CA ASN A 90 -13.34 0.24 -7.61
C ASN A 90 -14.53 -0.15 -6.72
N GLU A 91 -14.36 -1.13 -5.82
CA GLU A 91 -15.39 -1.55 -4.86
C GLU A 91 -15.68 -0.48 -3.78
N ARG A 92 -14.70 0.35 -3.44
CA ARG A 92 -14.81 1.35 -2.35
C ARG A 92 -14.93 2.79 -2.83
N VAL A 93 -14.63 3.05 -4.10
CA VAL A 93 -14.46 4.41 -4.63
C VAL A 93 -15.17 4.57 -5.96
N GLU A 94 -16.49 4.78 -5.90
CA GLU A 94 -17.35 4.90 -7.10
C GLU A 94 -17.05 6.14 -7.96
N LYS A 95 -16.36 7.16 -7.42
CA LYS A 95 -16.21 8.47 -8.07
C LYS A 95 -14.77 8.88 -8.39
N ILE A 96 -13.76 8.21 -7.85
CA ILE A 96 -12.35 8.58 -8.06
C ILE A 96 -11.69 7.52 -8.93
N LYS A 97 -11.29 7.92 -10.14
CA LYS A 97 -10.61 7.04 -11.08
C LYS A 97 -9.17 6.80 -10.61
N ILE A 98 -8.94 5.68 -9.94
CA ILE A 98 -7.60 5.21 -9.57
C ILE A 98 -7.05 4.37 -10.73
N ASN A 99 -5.78 4.60 -11.04
CA ASN A 99 -5.02 3.85 -12.04
C ASN A 99 -3.71 3.35 -11.40
N GLU A 100 -2.93 2.58 -12.15
CA GLU A 100 -1.68 1.99 -11.67
C GLU A 100 -0.70 3.04 -11.12
N ASN A 101 -0.52 4.17 -11.85
CA ASN A 101 0.36 5.24 -11.39
C ASN A 101 -0.11 5.80 -10.04
N SER A 102 -1.42 5.95 -9.84
CA SER A 102 -1.98 6.38 -8.56
C SER A 102 -1.68 5.42 -7.42
N VAL A 103 -1.70 4.11 -7.68
CA VAL A 103 -1.31 3.10 -6.69
C VAL A 103 0.18 3.20 -6.37
N VAL A 104 1.04 3.29 -7.38
CA VAL A 104 2.50 3.38 -7.21
C VAL A 104 2.89 4.60 -6.38
N GLU A 105 2.26 5.76 -6.61
CA GLU A 105 2.53 7.00 -5.89
C GLU A 105 2.16 6.93 -4.39
N ILE A 106 1.26 6.02 -3.97
CA ILE A 106 0.96 5.78 -2.53
C ILE A 106 2.24 5.36 -1.79
N PHE A 107 3.09 4.58 -2.44
CA PHE A 107 4.38 4.13 -1.91
C PHE A 107 5.47 5.20 -2.00
N GLY A 108 5.17 6.35 -2.59
CA GLY A 108 6.11 7.46 -2.82
C GLY A 108 7.09 7.19 -3.95
N ILE A 109 6.79 6.22 -4.81
CA ILE A 109 7.61 5.83 -5.96
C ILE A 109 7.14 6.62 -7.17
N GLU A 110 8.09 7.09 -7.98
CA GLU A 110 7.77 7.72 -9.26
C GLU A 110 7.31 6.66 -10.27
N PRO A 111 6.21 6.86 -11.01
CA PRO A 111 5.71 5.87 -11.97
C PRO A 111 6.74 5.45 -13.04
N THR A 112 7.63 6.36 -13.44
CA THR A 112 8.73 6.06 -14.37
C THR A 112 9.75 5.10 -13.76
N ASP A 113 10.09 5.29 -12.48
CA ASP A 113 11.02 4.44 -11.74
C ASP A 113 10.42 3.05 -11.49
N PHE A 114 9.12 2.98 -11.21
CA PHE A 114 8.42 1.71 -11.12
C PHE A 114 8.50 0.93 -12.42
N LYS A 115 8.15 1.57 -13.55
CA LYS A 115 8.14 0.94 -14.88
C LYS A 115 9.51 0.47 -15.35
N SER A 116 10.60 1.10 -14.91
CA SER A 116 11.95 0.66 -15.27
C SER A 116 12.40 -0.57 -14.48
N LYS A 117 11.93 -0.73 -13.24
CA LYS A 117 12.35 -1.79 -12.30
C LYS A 117 11.49 -3.06 -12.32
N ILE A 118 10.27 -2.98 -12.85
CA ILE A 118 9.40 -4.16 -13.02
C ILE A 118 9.70 -4.99 -14.28
N LYS A 119 10.58 -4.49 -15.16
CA LYS A 119 11.01 -5.20 -16.36
C LYS A 119 11.92 -6.41 -16.04
#